data_AF-A0A0C2X1Y7-F1
#
_entry.id   AF-A0A0C2X1Y7-F1
#
_cell.length_a   1.000
_cell.length_b   1.000
_cell.length_c   1.000
_cell.angle_alpha   90.00
_cell.angle_beta   90.00
_cell.angle_gamma   90.00
#
_symmetry.space_group_name_H-M   'P 1'
#
loop_
_entity.id
_entity.type
_entity.pdbx_description
1 polymer ?
#
loop_
_entity_poly.entity_id
_entity_poly.type
_entity_poly.pdbx_seq_one_letter_code
_entity_poly.pdbx_strand_id
1 'polypeptide(L)'
;MAVNDPSAPRVARVVDYFSPKQQIAYLVMEFIDAATSADNAPEKVADALQWLRRVPAPHDVIIGSVGGGPARHKLFRGSEAPLLFSSKWALQNYMNKALERIPVRVKPTKMDFSNDKLVFTQSDMDKSNFSIDNNGNMCILNFEDVV
;
A
#
# COMPACT_ATOMS: atom_id res chain seq x y z
N MET A 1 -13.06 7.25 12.33
CA MET A 1 -11.99 6.97 13.32
C MET A 1 -10.69 7.72 13.02
N ALA A 2 -10.32 8.01 11.76
CA ALA A 2 -9.08 8.74 11.43
C ALA A 2 -9.09 10.26 11.75
N VAL A 3 -10.22 10.95 11.52
CA VAL A 3 -10.31 12.43 11.56
C VAL A 3 -9.97 13.05 12.93
N ASN A 4 -10.02 12.26 14.01
CA ASN A 4 -9.74 12.72 15.37
C ASN A 4 -8.53 12.02 16.01
N ASP A 5 -7.78 11.21 15.25
CA ASP A 5 -6.60 10.52 15.76
C ASP A 5 -5.33 11.33 15.40
N PRO A 6 -4.65 11.95 16.38
CA PRO A 6 -3.46 12.76 16.11
C PRO A 6 -2.25 11.93 15.64
N SER A 7 -2.30 10.60 15.75
CA SER A 7 -1.27 9.69 15.23
C SER A 7 -1.53 9.23 13.80
N ALA A 8 -2.68 9.58 13.22
CA ALA A 8 -3.01 9.23 11.85
C ALA A 8 -2.14 10.04 10.87
N PRO A 9 -1.59 9.41 9.82
CA PRO A 9 -0.97 10.16 8.74
C PRO A 9 -2.01 11.02 8.04
N ARG A 10 -1.61 12.23 7.66
CA ARG A 10 -2.42 13.13 6.85
C ARG A 10 -2.50 12.59 5.43
N VAL A 11 -3.72 12.52 4.91
CA VAL A 11 -4.01 12.19 3.52
C VAL A 11 -4.84 13.35 2.96
N ALA A 12 -4.49 13.82 1.77
CA ALA A 12 -5.21 14.93 1.13
C ALA A 12 -6.68 14.57 0.96
N ARG A 13 -7.58 15.43 1.45
CA ARG A 13 -9.01 15.22 1.26
C ARG A 13 -9.35 15.35 -0.22
N VAL A 14 -9.98 14.32 -0.79
CA VAL A 14 -10.56 14.39 -2.13
C VAL A 14 -11.75 15.35 -2.10
N VAL A 15 -11.72 16.35 -2.98
CA VAL A 15 -12.77 17.36 -3.16
C VAL A 15 -13.72 16.93 -4.27
N ASP A 16 -13.19 16.46 -5.39
CA ASP A 16 -13.96 16.07 -6.56
C ASP A 16 -13.22 15.03 -7.40
N TYR A 17 -13.96 14.25 -8.17
CA TYR A 17 -13.45 13.30 -9.15
C TYR A 17 -14.34 13.32 -10.39
N PHE A 18 -13.73 13.47 -11.56
CA PHE A 18 -14.48 13.45 -12.82
C PHE A 18 -13.64 12.91 -13.99
N SER A 19 -14.32 12.28 -14.94
CA SER A 19 -13.70 11.69 -16.14
C SER A 19 -14.44 12.17 -17.38
N PRO A 20 -14.09 13.36 -17.93
CA PRO A 20 -14.82 13.98 -19.03
C PRO A 20 -14.60 13.24 -20.36
N LYS A 21 -13.58 12.38 -20.43
CA LYS A 21 -13.31 11.44 -21.53
C LYS A 21 -12.90 10.11 -20.92
N GLN A 22 -13.28 9.00 -21.54
CA GLN A 22 -13.00 7.63 -21.04
C GLN A 22 -11.51 7.32 -20.76
N GLN A 23 -10.58 8.13 -21.26
CA GLN A 23 -9.13 7.90 -21.14
C GLN A 23 -8.45 8.80 -20.10
N ILE A 24 -9.13 9.81 -19.54
CA ILE A 24 -8.53 10.76 -18.61
C ILE A 24 -9.49 10.99 -17.45
N ALA A 25 -9.02 10.74 -16.23
CA ALA A 25 -9.69 11.13 -15.00
C ALA A 25 -8.92 12.25 -14.31
N TYR A 26 -9.66 13.11 -13.62
CA TYR A 26 -9.15 14.19 -12.79
C TYR A 26 -9.56 13.91 -11.35
N LEU A 27 -8.61 14.06 -10.43
CA LEU A 27 -8.83 14.00 -9.00
C LEU A 27 -8.44 15.36 -8.41
N VAL A 28 -9.42 16.09 -7.89
CA VAL A 28 -9.19 17.36 -7.21
C VAL A 28 -9.09 17.07 -5.72
N MET A 29 -8.00 17.48 -5.10
CA MET A 29 -7.74 17.24 -3.69
C MET A 29 -7.22 18.50 -3.00
N GLU A 30 -7.34 18.50 -1.68
CA GLU A 30 -6.68 19.47 -0.82
C GLU A 30 -5.19 19.59 -1.15
N PHE A 31 -4.71 20.82 -1.32
CA PHE A 31 -3.28 21.07 -1.42
C PHE A 31 -2.66 21.07 -0.02
N ILE A 32 -1.72 20.15 0.22
CA ILE A 32 -0.94 20.10 1.45
C ILE A 32 0.33 20.93 1.23
N ASP A 33 0.37 22.11 1.85
CA ASP A 33 1.47 23.08 1.67
C ASP A 33 2.77 22.67 2.39
N ALA A 34 3.90 23.01 1.76
CA ALA A 34 5.28 22.83 2.23
C ALA A 34 5.58 21.45 2.85
N ALA A 35 5.36 20.42 2.04
CA ALA A 35 5.85 19.07 2.26
C ALA A 35 7.38 19.01 2.17
N THR A 36 8.07 18.91 3.31
CA THR A 36 9.48 18.47 3.30
C THR A 36 9.55 16.98 3.04
N SER A 37 10.56 16.52 2.31
CA SER A 37 10.78 15.08 2.10
C SER A 37 10.95 14.34 3.44
N ALA A 38 10.35 13.16 3.55
CA ALA A 38 10.50 12.31 4.74
C ALA A 38 11.79 11.45 4.72
N ASP A 39 12.72 11.69 3.79
CA ASP A 39 13.96 10.91 3.61
C ASP A 39 14.80 10.82 4.89
N ASN A 40 14.74 11.86 5.73
CA ASN A 40 15.51 11.95 6.99
C ASN A 40 14.66 11.59 8.24
N ALA A 41 13.47 11.03 8.08
CA ALA A 41 12.56 10.67 9.17
C ALA A 41 11.94 9.27 8.97
N PRO A 42 12.76 8.21 8.78
CA PRO A 42 12.27 6.85 8.56
C PRO A 42 11.38 6.33 9.70
N GLU A 43 11.58 6.79 10.93
CA GLU A 43 10.75 6.46 12.09
C GLU A 43 9.31 6.97 11.93
N LYS A 44 9.12 8.19 11.39
CA LYS A 44 7.76 8.72 11.13
C LYS A 44 7.04 7.94 10.03
N VAL A 45 7.79 7.52 9.00
CA VAL A 45 7.24 6.66 7.95
C VAL A 45 6.81 5.32 8.55
N ALA A 46 7.66 4.72 9.40
CA ALA A 46 7.34 3.47 10.08
C ALA A 46 6.10 3.60 10.98
N ASP A 47 5.99 4.68 11.76
CA ASP A 47 4.83 4.94 12.63
C ASP A 47 3.54 5.08 11.82
N ALA A 48 3.58 5.80 10.69
CA ALA A 48 2.44 5.95 9.81
C ALA A 48 2.00 4.61 9.19
N LEU A 49 2.95 3.76 8.78
CA LEU A 49 2.65 2.41 8.32
C LEU A 49 2.04 1.54 9.44
N GLN A 50 2.56 1.64 10.67
CA GLN A 50 1.98 0.92 11.81
C GLN A 50 0.56 1.41 12.11
N TRP A 51 0.29 2.70 11.91
CA TRP A 51 -1.05 3.24 12.01
C TRP A 51 -1.98 2.65 10.95
N LEU A 52 -1.56 2.63 9.67
CA LEU A 52 -2.34 2.03 8.58
C LEU A 52 -2.69 0.57 8.86
N ARG A 53 -1.75 -0.21 9.39
CA ARG A 53 -1.96 -1.63 9.73
C ARG A 53 -3.01 -1.87 10.82
N ARG A 54 -3.33 -0.85 11.63
CA ARG A 54 -4.39 -0.89 12.64
C ARG A 54 -5.76 -0.55 12.07
N VAL A 55 -5.81 0.06 10.88
CA VAL A 55 -7.06 0.32 10.18
C VAL A 55 -7.64 -1.04 9.76
N PRO A 56 -8.89 -1.35 10.15
CA PRO A 56 -9.51 -2.60 9.75
C PRO A 56 -9.67 -2.64 8.23
N ALA A 57 -9.22 -3.74 7.61
CA ALA A 57 -9.49 -3.99 6.21
C ALA A 57 -11.02 -4.11 5.99
N PRO A 58 -11.56 -3.62 4.86
CA PRO A 58 -12.97 -3.85 4.53
C PRO A 58 -13.26 -5.37 4.45
N HIS A 59 -14.46 -5.77 4.85
CA HIS A 59 -14.78 -7.19 5.13
C HIS A 59 -14.76 -8.08 3.87
N ASP A 60 -14.90 -7.47 2.69
CA ASP A 60 -14.97 -8.15 1.40
C ASP A 60 -13.67 -8.03 0.58
N VAL A 61 -12.63 -7.41 1.15
CA VAL A 61 -11.36 -7.23 0.44
C VAL A 61 -10.57 -8.54 0.44
N ILE A 62 -10.37 -9.08 -0.76
CA ILE A 62 -9.38 -10.12 -1.04
C ILE A 62 -7.99 -9.48 -1.18
N ILE A 63 -6.94 -10.30 -1.23
CA ILE A 63 -5.57 -9.80 -1.47
C ILE A 63 -5.52 -9.04 -2.79
N GLY A 64 -5.25 -7.74 -2.73
CA GLY A 64 -5.22 -6.87 -3.90
C GLY A 64 -5.52 -5.42 -3.55
N SER A 65 -5.64 -4.57 -4.57
CA SER A 65 -6.03 -3.18 -4.37
C SER A 65 -7.41 -3.08 -3.70
N VAL A 66 -7.59 -2.12 -2.79
CA VAL A 66 -8.89 -1.87 -2.13
C VAL A 66 -10.02 -1.56 -3.13
N GLY A 67 -9.70 -0.98 -4.28
CA GLY A 67 -10.65 -0.74 -5.38
C GLY A 67 -10.96 -1.96 -6.25
N GLY A 68 -10.36 -3.11 -5.94
CA GLY A 68 -10.35 -4.30 -6.77
C GLY A 68 -9.20 -4.32 -7.78
N GLY A 69 -8.83 -5.53 -8.23
CA GLY A 69 -7.73 -5.75 -9.15
C GLY A 69 -6.51 -6.43 -8.52
N PRO A 70 -5.46 -6.72 -9.30
CA PRO A 70 -4.30 -7.44 -8.80
C PRO A 70 -3.53 -6.62 -7.76
N ALA A 71 -2.85 -7.33 -6.84
CA ALA A 71 -1.96 -6.68 -5.90
C ALA A 71 -0.80 -6.01 -6.65
N ARG A 72 -0.52 -4.74 -6.35
CA ARG A 72 0.62 -4.01 -6.91
C ARG A 72 1.75 -3.93 -5.90
N HIS A 73 2.91 -4.48 -6.29
CA HIS A 73 4.09 -4.54 -5.45
C HIS A 73 5.33 -4.88 -6.31
N LYS A 74 6.48 -4.28 -6.00
CA LYS A 74 7.77 -4.50 -6.71
C LYS A 74 8.28 -5.96 -6.69
N LEU A 75 7.63 -6.81 -5.88
CA LEU A 75 7.86 -8.24 -5.85
C LEU A 75 7.44 -8.92 -7.16
N PHE A 76 6.40 -8.41 -7.81
CA PHE A 76 5.89 -8.95 -9.05
C PHE A 76 6.56 -8.29 -10.25
N ARG A 77 6.73 -9.03 -11.34
CA ARG A 77 7.27 -8.49 -12.59
C ARG A 77 6.32 -7.40 -13.09
N GLY A 78 6.86 -6.21 -13.36
CA GLY A 78 6.04 -5.07 -13.77
C GLY A 78 5.22 -4.45 -12.62
N SER A 79 5.56 -4.77 -11.37
CA SER A 79 4.90 -4.28 -10.16
C SER A 79 3.44 -4.69 -10.01
N GLU A 80 2.96 -5.68 -10.76
CA GLU A 80 1.57 -6.15 -10.72
C GLU A 80 1.51 -7.68 -10.60
N ALA A 81 0.70 -8.17 -9.67
CA ALA A 81 0.46 -9.60 -9.51
C ALA A 81 -0.15 -10.19 -10.78
N PRO A 82 0.33 -11.35 -11.27
CA PRO A 82 -0.21 -11.95 -12.49
C PRO A 82 -1.59 -12.59 -12.29
N LEU A 83 -2.06 -12.69 -11.05
CA LEU A 83 -3.31 -13.35 -10.67
C LEU A 83 -4.02 -12.53 -9.59
N LEU A 84 -5.34 -12.59 -9.60
CA LEU A 84 -6.16 -12.21 -8.46
C LEU A 84 -6.13 -13.35 -7.45
N PHE A 85 -5.56 -13.11 -6.26
CA PHE A 85 -5.45 -14.15 -5.24
C PHE A 85 -6.70 -14.16 -4.37
N SER A 86 -7.48 -15.24 -4.46
CA SER A 86 -8.72 -15.41 -3.68
C SER A 86 -8.48 -15.61 -2.18
N SER A 87 -7.25 -15.94 -1.77
CA SER A 87 -6.90 -16.15 -0.36
C SER A 87 -5.39 -16.08 -0.12
N LYS A 88 -4.98 -15.97 1.14
CA LYS A 88 -3.57 -16.10 1.57
C LYS A 88 -2.95 -17.42 1.11
N TRP A 89 -3.72 -18.51 1.10
CA TRP A 89 -3.26 -19.81 0.63
C TRP A 89 -2.96 -19.81 -0.87
N ALA A 90 -3.77 -19.13 -1.68
CA ALA A 90 -3.50 -18.99 -3.11
C ALA A 90 -2.19 -18.21 -3.36
N LEU A 91 -1.98 -17.10 -2.65
CA LEU A 91 -0.73 -16.34 -2.72
C LEU A 91 0.47 -17.19 -2.25
N GLN A 92 0.35 -17.87 -1.11
CA GLN A 92 1.39 -18.75 -0.57
C GLN A 92 1.80 -19.85 -1.55
N ASN A 93 0.82 -20.53 -2.16
CA ASN A 93 1.09 -21.58 -3.15
C ASN A 93 1.82 -21.02 -4.37
N TYR A 94 1.38 -19.86 -4.87
CA TYR A 94 2.04 -19.18 -5.99
C TYR A 94 3.50 -18.83 -5.65
N MET A 95 3.73 -18.21 -4.49
CA MET A 95 5.06 -17.82 -4.03
C MET A 95 5.98 -19.02 -3.82
N ASN A 96 5.48 -20.08 -3.17
CA ASN A 96 6.24 -21.32 -2.99
C ASN A 96 6.55 -22.02 -4.31
N LYS A 97 5.67 -21.93 -5.31
CA LYS A 97 5.96 -22.42 -6.66
C LYS A 97 7.07 -21.62 -7.33
N ALA A 98 7.14 -20.30 -7.10
CA ALA A 98 8.25 -19.48 -7.59
C ALA A 98 9.59 -19.89 -6.95
N LEU A 99 9.60 -20.22 -5.65
CA LEU A 99 10.81 -20.71 -4.97
C LEU A 99 11.36 -22.01 -5.55
N GLU A 100 10.54 -22.85 -6.19
CA GLU A 100 11.02 -24.07 -6.86
C GLU A 100 12.00 -23.78 -8.00
N ARG A 101 11.94 -22.59 -8.59
CA ARG A 101 12.84 -22.12 -9.66
C ARG A 101 14.21 -21.68 -9.14
N ILE A 102 14.37 -21.52 -7.83
CA ILE A 102 15.65 -21.16 -7.21
C ILE A 102 16.51 -22.42 -7.06
N PRO A 103 17.82 -22.38 -7.40
CA PRO A 103 18.72 -23.53 -7.25
C PRO A 103 18.74 -24.08 -5.82
N VAL A 104 18.79 -25.41 -5.70
CA VAL A 104 18.67 -26.13 -4.41
C VAL A 104 19.63 -25.62 -3.33
N ARG A 105 20.86 -25.27 -3.70
CA ARG A 105 21.90 -24.81 -2.76
C ARG A 105 21.59 -23.49 -2.06
N VAL A 106 20.74 -22.65 -2.65
CA VAL A 106 20.38 -21.31 -2.14
C VAL A 106 18.87 -21.15 -1.96
N LYS A 107 18.13 -22.26 -2.02
CA LYS A 107 16.68 -22.24 -1.94
C LYS A 107 16.25 -21.86 -0.51
N PRO A 108 15.49 -20.78 -0.32
CA PRO A 108 14.99 -20.42 1.00
C PRO A 108 13.91 -21.39 1.47
N THR A 109 13.62 -21.37 2.77
CA THR A 109 12.48 -22.09 3.35
C THR A 109 11.17 -21.64 2.69
N LYS A 110 10.20 -22.56 2.61
CA LYS A 110 8.86 -22.24 2.11
C LYS A 110 8.22 -21.13 2.95
N MET A 111 7.51 -20.24 2.26
CA MET A 111 6.70 -19.21 2.89
C MET A 111 5.46 -19.83 3.52
N ASP A 112 5.07 -19.32 4.68
CA ASP A 112 3.85 -19.66 5.40
C ASP A 112 3.15 -18.39 5.87
N PHE A 113 1.97 -18.14 5.31
CA PHE A 113 1.12 -16.98 5.60
C PHE A 113 -0.10 -17.35 6.44
N SER A 114 -0.16 -18.58 6.97
CA SER A 114 -1.30 -19.10 7.73
C SER A 114 -1.70 -18.18 8.89
N ASN A 115 -0.71 -17.68 9.63
CA ASN A 115 -0.89 -16.80 10.79
C ASN A 115 -0.84 -15.29 10.47
N ASP A 116 -0.52 -14.91 9.24
CA ASP A 116 -0.38 -13.50 8.87
C ASP A 116 -1.73 -12.81 8.74
N LYS A 117 -1.82 -11.57 9.24
CA LYS A 117 -3.03 -10.76 9.07
C LYS A 117 -2.99 -10.04 7.72
N LEU A 118 -4.13 -9.98 7.04
CA LEU A 118 -4.32 -8.99 5.99
C LEU A 118 -4.43 -7.62 6.66
N VAL A 119 -3.67 -6.66 6.16
CA VAL A 119 -3.56 -5.32 6.73
C VAL A 119 -3.68 -4.32 5.60
N PHE A 120 -4.34 -3.20 5.88
CA PHE A 120 -4.33 -2.05 5.00
C PHE A 120 -2.96 -1.39 5.05
N THR A 121 -2.32 -1.17 3.90
CA THR A 121 -0.99 -0.55 3.84
C THR A 121 -0.78 0.23 2.54
N GLN A 122 0.19 1.15 2.59
CA GLN A 122 0.80 1.72 1.39
C GLN A 122 1.82 0.72 0.84
N SER A 123 1.56 0.15 -0.36
CA SER A 123 2.47 -0.81 -0.99
C SER A 123 3.56 -0.13 -1.81
N ASP A 124 3.30 1.07 -2.32
CA ASP A 124 4.31 1.84 -3.04
C ASP A 124 5.19 2.64 -2.06
N MET A 125 6.25 1.97 -1.61
CA MET A 125 7.24 2.49 -0.68
C MET A 125 8.24 3.47 -1.34
N ASP A 126 7.91 4.07 -2.48
CA ASP A 126 8.73 5.13 -3.04
C ASP A 126 8.74 6.35 -2.11
N LYS A 127 9.94 6.88 -1.84
CA LYS A 127 10.13 7.99 -0.90
C LYS A 127 9.37 9.25 -1.29
N SER A 128 9.09 9.43 -2.59
CA SER A 128 8.28 10.56 -3.08
C SER A 128 6.82 10.53 -2.62
N ASN A 129 6.32 9.38 -2.14
CA ASN A 129 4.98 9.24 -1.58
C ASN A 129 4.89 9.66 -0.11
N PHE A 130 6.01 10.04 0.53
CA PHE A 130 6.08 10.35 1.95
C PHE A 130 6.68 11.76 2.16
N SER A 131 5.94 12.61 2.87
CA SER A 131 6.40 13.96 3.21
C SER A 131 5.95 14.41 4.59
N ILE A 132 6.56 15.46 5.13
CA ILE A 132 6.17 16.06 6.41
C ILE A 132 5.61 17.45 6.15
N ASP A 133 4.39 17.74 6.62
CA ASP A 133 3.78 19.06 6.48
C ASP A 133 4.38 20.10 7.44
N ASN A 134 3.99 21.36 7.27
CA ASN A 134 4.41 22.46 8.13
C ASN A 134 4.11 22.28 9.62
N ASN A 135 3.16 21.43 9.97
CA ASN A 135 2.80 21.13 11.35
C ASN A 135 3.61 19.93 11.90
N GLY A 136 4.50 19.35 11.10
CA GLY A 136 5.31 18.20 11.48
C GLY A 136 4.59 16.85 11.30
N ASN A 137 3.40 16.83 10.70
CA ASN A 137 2.62 15.60 10.51
C ASN A 137 3.12 14.82 9.30
N MET A 138 3.12 13.49 9.44
CA MET A 138 3.43 12.58 8.35
C MET A 138 2.30 12.60 7.32
N CYS A 139 2.62 12.94 6.07
CA CYS A 139 1.71 12.93 4.94
C CYS A 139 2.02 11.76 4.02
N ILE A 140 1.00 10.99 3.66
CA ILE A 140 1.12 9.93 2.66
C ILE A 140 0.39 10.38 1.40
N LEU A 141 1.03 10.18 0.25
CA LEU A 141 0.51 10.47 -1.07
C LEU A 141 0.39 9.19 -1.90
N ASN A 142 -0.24 9.33 -3.05
CA ASN A 142 -0.35 8.30 -4.08
C ASN A 142 -0.90 6.96 -3.56
N PHE A 143 -2.19 6.95 -3.22
CA PHE A 143 -2.90 5.75 -2.76
C PHE A 143 -3.36 4.82 -3.91
N GLU A 144 -2.76 4.92 -5.10
CA GLU A 144 -3.13 4.07 -6.24
C GLU A 144 -2.93 2.58 -5.94
N ASP A 145 -1.86 2.26 -5.20
CA ASP A 145 -1.40 0.89 -4.94
C ASP A 145 -1.64 0.43 -3.50
N VAL A 146 -2.64 1.00 -2.81
CA VAL A 146 -2.97 0.52 -1.45
C VAL A 146 -3.64 -0.84 -1.47
N VAL A 147 -3.14 -1.72 -0.61
CA VAL A 147 -3.54 -3.13 -0.45
C VAL A 147 -4.03 -3.35 0.97
#